data_AF-A0A932G2Q9-F1
#
_entry.id   AF-A0A932G2Q9-F1
#
_cell.length_a   1.000
_cell.length_b   1.000
_cell.length_c   1.000
_cell.angle_alpha   90.00
_cell.angle_beta   90.00
_cell.angle_gamma   90.00
#
_symmetry.space_group_name_H-M   'P 1'
#
loop_
_entity.id
_entity.type
_entity.pdbx_description
1 polymer ?
#
loop_
_entity_poly.entity_id
_entity_poly.type
_entity_poly.pdbx_seq_one_letter_code
_entity_poly.pdbx_strand_id
1 'polypeptide(L)'
;MLRRTLEEVVVSEGLVSPEEASRAADRAARFGLPLVSTLVSSNLVSEFDVAEALGRVLDLPVVDVAGGELDEEAIHTISADLAERRLLIPMGLDIGARVLRVALADPLDREGVAELEAATGMSVAPMVATLSSIGRAIQRYYHRSTTKVVAKPSHRGKVTVEAVESPEPDRSFGESTKKMAARAGDSAPPGTVPMHLLEEEASIEVRLRALILALEERGGLTHQEYLDALRRVLGER
;
A
#
# COMPACT_ATOMS: atom_id res chain seq x y z
N MET A 1 22.40 13.83 -17.78
CA MET A 1 22.18 12.58 -17.00
C MET A 1 21.34 11.65 -17.84
N LEU A 2 21.64 10.35 -17.89
CA LEU A 2 20.75 9.39 -18.55
C LEU A 2 19.43 9.33 -17.77
N ARG A 3 18.31 9.27 -18.50
CA ARG A 3 17.02 8.90 -17.92
C ARG A 3 17.03 7.39 -17.78
N ARG A 4 17.16 6.87 -16.57
CA ARG A 4 16.93 5.44 -16.30
C ARG A 4 15.43 5.22 -16.15
N THR A 5 14.90 4.25 -16.87
CA THR A 5 13.52 3.76 -16.67
C THR A 5 13.53 2.62 -15.66
N LEU A 6 12.36 2.32 -15.08
CA LEU A 6 12.21 1.16 -14.19
C LEU A 6 12.58 -0.15 -14.91
N GLU A 7 12.27 -0.26 -16.21
CA GLU A 7 12.66 -1.39 -17.07
C GLU A 7 14.18 -1.58 -17.10
N GLU A 8 14.94 -0.50 -17.32
CA GLU A 8 16.41 -0.55 -17.30
C GLU A 8 16.95 -0.97 -15.93
N VAL A 9 16.34 -0.49 -14.84
CA VAL A 9 16.74 -0.85 -13.46
C VAL A 9 16.58 -2.35 -13.23
N VAL A 10 15.38 -2.90 -13.45
CA VAL A 10 15.10 -4.33 -13.16
C VAL A 10 15.90 -5.29 -14.05
N VAL A 11 16.18 -4.90 -15.30
CA VAL A 11 17.06 -5.67 -16.20
C VAL A 11 18.53 -5.55 -15.79
N SER A 12 18.99 -4.37 -15.39
CA SER A 12 20.40 -4.14 -14.99
C SER A 12 20.80 -4.88 -13.71
N GLU A 13 19.84 -5.05 -12.80
CA GLU A 13 20.00 -5.81 -11.54
C GLU A 13 19.75 -7.32 -11.74
N GLY A 14 19.44 -7.76 -12.96
CA GLY A 14 19.25 -9.18 -13.31
C GLY A 14 17.98 -9.81 -12.75
N LEU A 15 16.98 -9.01 -12.37
CA LEU A 15 15.72 -9.50 -11.80
C LEU A 15 14.79 -10.13 -12.85
N VAL A 16 14.84 -9.64 -14.09
CA VAL A 16 14.02 -10.12 -15.22
C VAL A 16 14.79 -10.08 -16.53
N SER A 17 14.35 -10.87 -17.52
CA SER A 17 14.87 -10.76 -18.88
C SER A 17 14.45 -9.44 -19.54
N PRO A 18 15.21 -8.91 -20.53
CA PRO A 18 14.80 -7.75 -21.31
C PRO A 18 13.44 -7.95 -22.02
N GLU A 19 13.18 -9.16 -22.50
CA GLU A 19 11.90 -9.52 -23.14
C GLU A 19 10.75 -9.55 -22.13
N GLU A 20 11.00 -9.99 -20.90
CA GLU A 20 10.01 -10.01 -19.82
C GLU A 20 9.67 -8.60 -19.31
N ALA A 21 10.68 -7.75 -19.14
CA ALA A 21 10.51 -6.34 -18.81
C ALA A 21 9.65 -5.61 -19.86
N SER A 22 10.00 -5.75 -21.15
CA SER A 22 9.25 -5.15 -22.26
C SER A 22 7.80 -5.67 -22.31
N ARG A 23 7.57 -6.98 -22.13
CA ARG A 23 6.22 -7.57 -22.05
C ARG A 23 5.42 -7.10 -20.83
N ALA A 24 6.08 -6.75 -19.73
CA ALA A 24 5.42 -6.16 -18.58
C ALA A 24 5.08 -4.68 -18.82
N ALA A 25 5.99 -3.91 -19.44
CA ALA A 25 5.75 -2.52 -19.83
C ALA A 25 4.60 -2.38 -20.84
N ASP A 26 4.55 -3.23 -21.87
CA ASP A 26 3.45 -3.28 -22.84
C ASP A 26 2.08 -3.54 -22.16
N ARG A 27 2.05 -4.42 -21.16
CA ARG A 27 0.83 -4.71 -20.39
C ARG A 27 0.46 -3.56 -19.45
N ALA A 28 1.42 -3.02 -18.73
CA ALA A 28 1.25 -1.85 -17.87
C ALA A 28 0.64 -0.67 -18.65
N ALA A 29 1.20 -0.36 -19.82
CA ALA A 29 0.71 0.70 -20.71
C ALA A 29 -0.69 0.42 -21.28
N ARG A 30 -1.00 -0.83 -21.66
CA ARG A 30 -2.33 -1.21 -22.18
C ARG A 30 -3.44 -1.11 -21.14
N PHE A 31 -3.14 -1.39 -19.88
CA PHE A 31 -4.13 -1.42 -18.79
C PHE A 31 -4.09 -0.19 -17.87
N GLY A 32 -3.15 0.75 -18.08
CA GLY A 32 -2.96 1.92 -17.22
C GLY A 32 -2.49 1.56 -15.81
N LEU A 33 -1.78 0.44 -15.65
CA LEU A 33 -1.33 -0.08 -14.36
C LEU A 33 0.14 0.27 -14.10
N PRO A 34 0.58 0.40 -12.83
CA PRO A 34 1.99 0.52 -12.50
C PRO A 34 2.80 -0.69 -13.02
N LEU A 35 3.99 -0.43 -13.57
CA LEU A 35 4.88 -1.49 -14.07
C LEU A 35 5.31 -2.44 -12.94
N VAL A 36 5.62 -1.92 -11.74
CA VAL A 36 5.91 -2.74 -10.54
C VAL A 36 4.79 -3.74 -10.28
N SER A 37 3.53 -3.29 -10.25
CA SER A 37 2.36 -4.14 -10.03
C SER A 37 2.21 -5.21 -11.14
N THR A 38 2.52 -4.86 -12.38
CA THR A 38 2.45 -5.78 -13.53
C THR A 38 3.56 -6.85 -13.50
N LEU A 39 4.77 -6.49 -13.07
CA LEU A 39 5.88 -7.43 -12.88
C LEU A 39 5.60 -8.41 -11.73
N VAL A 40 5.11 -7.91 -10.60
CA VAL A 40 4.77 -8.70 -9.41
C VAL A 40 3.57 -9.61 -9.65
N SER A 41 2.49 -9.11 -10.26
CA SER A 41 1.32 -9.94 -10.62
C SER A 41 1.62 -11.00 -11.69
N SER A 42 2.72 -10.86 -12.43
CA SER A 42 3.22 -11.90 -13.34
C SER A 42 4.11 -12.93 -12.64
N ASN A 43 4.31 -12.82 -11.32
CA ASN A 43 5.21 -13.64 -10.51
C ASN A 43 6.66 -13.68 -11.05
N LEU A 44 7.12 -12.57 -11.65
CA LEU A 44 8.48 -12.43 -12.19
C LEU A 44 9.47 -11.96 -11.11
N VAL A 45 9.02 -11.08 -10.22
CA VAL A 45 9.81 -10.45 -9.14
C VAL A 45 8.92 -10.21 -7.92
N SER A 46 9.50 -10.07 -6.73
CA SER A 46 8.77 -9.51 -5.59
C SER A 46 8.84 -7.97 -5.56
N GLU A 47 7.90 -7.31 -4.88
CA GLU A 47 7.97 -5.85 -4.65
C GLU A 47 9.24 -5.46 -3.88
N PHE A 48 9.73 -6.35 -3.01
CA PHE A 48 10.93 -6.12 -2.20
C PHE A 48 12.19 -6.10 -3.07
N ASP A 49 12.34 -7.06 -3.99
CA ASP A 49 13.48 -7.10 -4.91
C ASP A 49 13.55 -5.84 -5.79
N VAL A 50 12.39 -5.35 -6.24
CA VAL A 50 12.28 -4.11 -7.03
C VAL A 50 12.64 -2.87 -6.19
N ALA A 51 12.17 -2.79 -4.94
CA ALA A 51 12.51 -1.71 -4.02
C ALA A 51 14.02 -1.70 -3.68
N GLU A 52 14.62 -2.87 -3.45
CA GLU A 52 16.07 -2.99 -3.25
C GLU A 52 16.87 -2.61 -4.49
N ALA A 53 16.47 -3.07 -5.68
CA ALA A 53 17.10 -2.71 -6.94
C ALA A 53 17.08 -1.19 -7.17
N LEU A 54 15.94 -0.55 -6.94
CA LEU A 54 15.81 0.91 -7.01
C LEU A 54 16.71 1.61 -5.97
N GLY A 55 16.73 1.12 -4.74
CA GLY A 55 17.61 1.64 -3.67
C GLY A 55 19.09 1.56 -4.04
N ARG A 56 19.56 0.40 -4.53
CA ARG A 56 20.96 0.21 -4.97
C ARG A 56 21.33 1.06 -6.18
N VAL A 57 20.47 1.14 -7.19
CA VAL A 57 20.77 1.84 -8.45
C VAL A 57 20.70 3.37 -8.33
N LEU A 58 19.97 3.88 -7.33
CA LEU A 58 19.80 5.32 -7.06
C LEU A 58 20.53 5.83 -5.80
N ASP A 59 21.20 4.95 -5.06
CA ASP A 59 21.85 5.23 -3.77
C ASP A 59 20.86 5.81 -2.73
N LEU A 60 19.67 5.19 -2.65
CA LEU A 60 18.58 5.60 -1.77
C LEU A 60 18.30 4.54 -0.68
N PRO A 61 17.99 4.97 0.55
CA PRO A 61 17.65 4.04 1.63
C PRO A 61 16.29 3.37 1.36
N VAL A 62 16.25 2.05 1.55
CA VAL A 62 15.00 1.26 1.51
C VAL A 62 14.41 1.18 2.91
N VAL A 63 13.11 1.44 3.05
CA VAL A 63 12.40 1.55 4.32
C VAL A 63 11.03 0.85 4.28
N ASP A 64 10.59 0.29 5.41
CA ASP A 64 9.21 -0.19 5.58
C ASP A 64 8.38 0.84 6.37
N VAL A 65 7.37 1.41 5.74
CA VAL A 65 6.47 2.42 6.32
C VAL A 65 5.19 1.82 6.91
N ALA A 66 4.88 0.54 6.65
CA ALA A 66 3.70 -0.12 7.21
C ALA A 66 3.86 -0.43 8.70
N GLY A 67 5.06 -0.89 9.10
CA GLY A 67 5.41 -1.18 10.50
C GLY A 67 5.80 0.05 11.33
N GLY A 68 6.30 1.12 10.69
CA GLY A 68 6.85 2.30 11.36
C GLY A 68 5.82 3.22 12.01
N GLU A 69 6.27 3.94 13.06
CA GLU A 69 5.63 5.19 13.49
C GLU A 69 6.11 6.32 12.56
N LEU A 70 5.15 7.03 11.97
CA LEU A 70 5.41 8.17 11.09
C LEU A 70 5.01 9.45 11.83
N ASP A 71 5.74 10.53 11.56
CA ASP A 71 5.49 11.84 12.13
C ASP A 71 4.16 12.42 11.63
N GLU A 72 3.20 12.65 12.54
CA GLU A 72 1.89 13.20 12.21
C GLU A 72 1.98 14.62 11.62
N GLU A 73 2.95 15.44 12.04
CA GLU A 73 3.17 16.77 11.44
C GLU A 73 3.58 16.63 9.97
N ALA A 74 4.47 15.67 9.67
CA ALA A 74 4.88 15.37 8.30
C ALA A 74 3.71 14.85 7.46
N ILE A 75 2.89 13.92 7.98
CA ILE A 75 1.69 13.41 7.30
C ILE A 75 0.74 14.56 6.92
N HIS A 76 0.52 15.52 7.82
CA HIS A 76 -0.36 16.66 7.57
C HIS A 76 0.18 17.68 6.55
N THR A 77 1.43 17.56 6.07
CA THR A 77 1.95 18.40 4.98
C THR A 77 1.44 17.99 3.58
N ILE A 78 0.91 16.78 3.42
CA ILE A 78 0.42 16.24 2.14
C ILE A 78 -1.07 15.92 2.24
N SER A 79 -1.82 16.09 1.14
CA SER A 79 -3.22 15.63 1.04
C SER A 79 -3.30 14.14 0.71
N ALA A 80 -4.34 13.46 1.22
CA ALA A 80 -4.57 12.04 0.93
C ALA A 80 -4.60 11.74 -0.58
N ASP A 81 -5.27 12.58 -1.38
CA ASP A 81 -5.32 12.48 -2.84
C ASP A 81 -3.93 12.50 -3.50
N LEU A 82 -3.04 13.40 -3.07
CA LEU A 82 -1.68 13.46 -3.62
C LEU A 82 -0.85 12.23 -3.20
N ALA A 83 -0.99 11.78 -1.95
CA ALA A 83 -0.33 10.58 -1.44
C ALA A 83 -0.78 9.31 -2.20
N GLU A 84 -2.08 9.17 -2.49
CA GLU A 84 -2.63 8.07 -3.28
C GLU A 84 -2.22 8.13 -4.75
N ARG A 85 -2.42 9.27 -5.42
CA ARG A 85 -2.12 9.45 -6.84
C ARG A 85 -0.65 9.24 -7.18
N ARG A 86 0.26 9.69 -6.32
CA ARG A 86 1.72 9.57 -6.50
C ARG A 86 2.34 8.41 -5.71
N LEU A 87 1.52 7.60 -5.04
CA LEU A 87 1.94 6.41 -4.28
C LEU A 87 3.13 6.71 -3.36
N LEU A 88 2.92 7.68 -2.46
CA LEU A 88 3.95 8.19 -1.56
C LEU A 88 3.42 8.48 -0.16
N ILE A 89 4.31 8.56 0.83
CA ILE A 89 3.94 8.98 2.19
C ILE A 89 5.07 9.75 2.90
N PRO A 90 4.78 10.87 3.58
CA PRO A 90 5.71 11.52 4.49
C PRO A 90 6.11 10.61 5.64
N MET A 91 7.37 10.68 6.06
CA MET A 91 7.88 9.94 7.23
C MET A 91 8.34 10.84 8.36
N GLY A 92 8.82 12.05 8.04
CA GLY A 92 9.34 12.98 9.03
C GLY A 92 9.71 14.34 8.43
N LEU A 93 9.51 15.38 9.23
CA LEU A 93 9.75 16.76 8.84
C LEU A 93 10.95 17.35 9.59
N ASP A 94 11.90 17.93 8.87
CA ASP A 94 12.92 18.82 9.43
C ASP A 94 12.56 20.27 9.10
N ILE A 95 11.92 20.95 10.06
CA ILE A 95 11.49 22.35 9.95
C ILE A 95 12.71 23.29 9.80
N GLY A 96 13.84 22.96 10.43
CA GLY A 96 15.04 23.81 10.43
C GLY A 96 15.78 23.76 9.09
N ALA A 97 15.93 22.55 8.52
CA ALA A 97 16.53 22.35 7.21
C ALA A 97 15.56 22.58 6.04
N ARG A 98 14.24 22.66 6.31
CA ARG A 98 13.14 22.64 5.31
C ARG A 98 13.21 21.38 4.43
N VAL A 99 13.46 20.24 5.06
CA VAL A 99 13.56 18.94 4.39
C VAL A 99 12.41 18.04 4.82
N LEU A 100 11.70 17.46 3.85
CA LEU A 100 10.66 16.47 4.07
C LEU A 100 11.19 15.09 3.66
N ARG A 101 11.26 14.15 4.60
CA ARG A 101 11.59 12.74 4.30
C ARG A 101 10.34 12.03 3.80
N VAL A 102 10.41 11.42 2.62
CA VAL A 102 9.26 10.85 1.92
C VAL A 102 9.60 9.46 1.40
N ALA A 103 8.77 8.47 1.73
CA ALA A 103 8.82 7.17 1.10
C ALA A 103 8.04 7.21 -0.23
N LEU A 104 8.68 6.73 -1.30
CA LEU A 104 8.17 6.69 -2.67
C LEU A 104 8.10 5.24 -3.16
N ALA A 105 7.00 4.88 -3.83
CA ALA A 105 6.89 3.59 -4.53
C ALA A 105 7.69 3.60 -5.86
N ASP A 106 7.74 4.76 -6.52
CA ASP A 106 8.56 4.99 -7.71
C ASP A 106 9.46 6.23 -7.53
N PRO A 107 10.72 6.07 -7.10
CA PRO A 107 11.68 7.17 -6.98
C PRO A 107 12.19 7.71 -8.34
N LEU A 108 11.79 7.11 -9.48
CA LEU A 108 12.11 7.62 -10.82
C LEU A 108 11.08 8.66 -11.29
N ASP A 109 9.90 8.74 -10.65
CA ASP A 109 8.88 9.76 -10.93
C ASP A 109 9.31 11.15 -10.43
N ARG A 110 10.17 11.79 -11.22
CA ARG A 110 10.61 13.17 -10.99
C ARG A 110 9.48 14.19 -11.05
N GLU A 111 8.37 13.90 -11.73
CA GLU A 111 7.23 14.80 -11.77
C GLU A 111 6.45 14.75 -10.46
N GLY A 112 6.31 13.56 -9.87
CA GLY A 112 5.76 13.39 -8.52
C GLY A 112 6.61 14.06 -7.45
N VAL A 113 7.94 13.93 -7.52
CA VAL A 113 8.85 14.65 -6.60
C VAL A 113 8.72 16.17 -6.77
N ALA A 114 8.68 16.69 -8.01
CA ALA A 114 8.54 18.13 -8.26
C ALA A 114 7.15 18.69 -7.89
N GLU A 115 6.07 17.94 -8.12
CA GLU A 115 4.71 18.27 -7.64
C GLU A 115 4.71 18.37 -6.11
N LEU A 116 5.44 17.48 -5.42
CA LEU A 116 5.54 17.48 -3.98
C LEU A 116 6.39 18.64 -3.42
N GLU A 117 7.55 18.93 -3.99
CA GLU A 117 8.37 20.09 -3.60
C GLU A 117 7.59 21.41 -3.82
N ALA A 118 6.82 21.50 -4.90
CA ALA A 118 5.96 22.65 -5.18
C ALA A 118 4.78 22.77 -4.21
N ALA A 119 4.14 21.65 -3.84
CA ALA A 119 3.01 21.64 -2.91
C ALA A 119 3.42 21.97 -1.46
N THR A 120 4.61 21.52 -1.04
CA THR A 120 5.08 21.67 0.35
C THR A 120 6.01 22.87 0.56
N GLY A 121 6.65 23.39 -0.49
CA GLY A 121 7.64 24.46 -0.38
C GLY A 121 8.91 24.03 0.37
N MET A 122 9.22 22.73 0.35
CA MET A 122 10.33 22.09 1.06
C MET A 122 11.11 21.20 0.10
N SER A 123 12.38 20.91 0.42
CA SER A 123 13.16 19.97 -0.37
C SER A 123 12.81 18.54 0.03
N VAL A 124 12.59 17.66 -0.95
CA VAL A 124 12.24 16.26 -0.69
C VAL A 124 13.53 15.43 -0.55
N ALA A 125 13.63 14.70 0.56
CA ALA A 125 14.60 13.64 0.77
C ALA A 125 13.92 12.28 0.47
N PRO A 126 14.11 11.71 -0.73
CA PRO A 126 13.42 10.48 -1.13
C PRO A 126 14.01 9.24 -0.44
N MET A 127 13.12 8.32 -0.08
CA MET A 127 13.41 6.98 0.43
C MET A 127 12.57 5.99 -0.37
N VAL A 128 13.04 4.76 -0.58
CA VAL A 128 12.31 3.75 -1.37
C VAL A 128 11.51 2.86 -0.43
N ALA A 129 10.23 2.63 -0.73
CA ALA A 129 9.42 1.64 -0.02
C ALA A 129 8.57 0.83 -1.00
N THR A 130 8.11 -0.35 -0.56
CA THR A 130 7.27 -1.21 -1.41
C THR A 130 5.87 -0.61 -1.59
N LEU A 131 5.26 -0.89 -2.73
CA LEU A 131 3.91 -0.40 -3.09
C LEU A 131 2.88 -0.82 -2.03
N SER A 132 2.95 -2.08 -1.59
CA SER A 132 2.13 -2.64 -0.52
C SER A 132 2.39 -1.98 0.84
N SER A 133 3.63 -1.60 1.15
CA SER A 133 3.95 -0.90 2.41
C SER A 133 3.33 0.50 2.44
N ILE A 134 3.50 1.27 1.36
CA ILE A 134 2.93 2.61 1.21
C ILE A 134 1.40 2.57 1.22
N GLY A 135 0.77 1.66 0.48
CA GLY A 135 -0.69 1.53 0.47
C GLY A 135 -1.28 1.25 1.86
N ARG A 136 -0.63 0.36 2.64
CA ARG A 136 -1.04 0.09 4.03
C ARG A 136 -0.84 1.30 4.95
N ALA A 137 0.24 2.06 4.76
CA ALA A 137 0.51 3.27 5.53
C ALA A 137 -0.50 4.40 5.20
N ILE A 138 -0.83 4.61 3.91
CA ILE A 138 -1.86 5.56 3.46
C ILE A 138 -3.22 5.21 4.10
N GLN A 139 -3.61 3.93 4.09
CA GLN A 139 -4.84 3.47 4.74
C GLN A 139 -4.82 3.72 6.26
N ARG A 140 -3.66 3.52 6.92
CA ARG A 140 -3.48 3.69 8.36
C ARG A 140 -3.52 5.14 8.82
N TYR A 141 -2.97 6.08 8.05
CA TYR A 141 -2.82 7.48 8.47
C TYR A 141 -3.89 8.41 7.88
N TYR A 142 -4.27 8.28 6.61
CA TYR A 142 -5.29 9.14 5.99
C TYR A 142 -6.72 8.60 6.19
N HIS A 143 -6.94 7.29 6.06
CA HIS A 143 -8.30 6.72 6.02
C HIS A 143 -8.87 6.29 7.38
N ARG A 144 -8.00 6.02 8.36
CA ARG A 144 -8.36 5.60 9.73
C ARG A 144 -9.15 6.65 10.53
N SER A 145 -9.26 7.89 10.04
CA SER A 145 -9.93 9.02 10.72
C SER A 145 -11.30 9.42 10.13
N THR A 146 -11.83 8.64 9.19
CA THR A 146 -13.16 8.89 8.58
C THR A 146 -14.37 8.61 9.49
N THR A 147 -14.15 8.16 10.73
CA THR A 147 -15.17 8.10 11.80
C THR A 147 -15.26 9.37 12.65
N LYS A 148 -14.60 10.48 12.26
CA LYS A 148 -14.95 11.81 12.77
C LYS A 148 -16.26 12.30 12.13
N VAL A 149 -17.37 12.00 12.80
CA VAL A 149 -18.71 12.50 12.46
C VAL A 149 -18.68 14.04 12.39
N VAL A 150 -18.76 14.59 11.19
CA VAL A 150 -18.88 16.05 10.96
C VAL A 150 -20.32 16.49 11.27
N ALA A 151 -20.66 16.50 12.55
CA ALA A 151 -21.92 17.07 13.04
C ALA A 151 -21.82 18.61 12.97
N LYS A 152 -22.40 19.21 11.91
CA LYS A 152 -22.67 20.65 11.89
C LYS A 152 -23.59 21.02 13.07
N PRO A 153 -23.38 22.18 13.71
CA PRO A 153 -24.05 22.51 14.96
C PRO A 153 -25.53 22.85 14.73
N SER A 154 -26.41 22.23 15.52
CA SER A 154 -27.79 22.67 15.69
C SER A 154 -28.15 22.69 17.17
N HIS A 155 -29.09 23.55 17.54
CA HIS A 155 -29.20 24.11 18.90
C HIS A 155 -29.92 23.23 19.93
N ARG A 156 -29.58 23.52 21.21
CA ARG A 156 -30.34 23.31 22.46
C ARG A 156 -30.48 21.87 23.00
N GLY A 157 -29.81 21.66 24.13
CA GLY A 157 -30.14 20.64 25.13
C GLY A 157 -29.02 20.52 26.16
N LYS A 158 -29.23 21.02 27.39
CA LYS A 158 -28.27 20.80 28.48
C LYS A 158 -28.36 19.33 28.93
N VAL A 159 -27.25 18.75 29.42
CA VAL A 159 -27.13 18.10 30.75
C VAL A 159 -25.70 17.54 30.95
N THR A 160 -25.16 17.83 32.14
CA THR A 160 -23.97 17.33 32.88
C THR A 160 -22.83 16.56 32.20
N VAL A 161 -21.61 17.05 32.45
CA VAL A 161 -20.36 16.28 32.44
C VAL A 161 -20.20 15.46 33.72
N GLU A 162 -19.68 14.23 33.59
CA GLU A 162 -18.92 13.54 34.62
C GLU A 162 -17.59 13.08 34.02
N ALA A 163 -16.51 13.20 34.78
CA ALA A 163 -15.17 12.81 34.38
C ALA A 163 -14.73 11.60 35.21
N VAL A 164 -14.10 10.61 34.59
CA VAL A 164 -13.42 9.51 35.30
C VAL A 164 -12.06 9.24 34.65
N GLU A 165 -11.06 9.14 35.51
CA GLU A 165 -9.63 9.03 35.25
C GLU A 165 -9.18 7.87 34.35
N SER A 166 -8.06 8.10 33.67
CA SER A 166 -7.17 7.06 33.13
C SER A 166 -6.51 6.25 34.25
N PRO A 167 -6.19 4.96 34.00
CA PRO A 167 -5.10 4.29 34.72
C PRO A 167 -3.93 3.96 33.77
N GLU A 168 -2.72 4.32 34.18
CA GLU A 168 -1.47 3.79 33.63
C GLU A 168 -1.24 2.34 34.09
N PRO A 169 -0.63 1.46 33.27
CA PRO A 169 -0.05 0.21 33.75
C PRO A 169 1.47 0.35 33.92
N ASP A 170 1.92 0.44 35.17
CA ASP A 170 3.36 0.38 35.49
C ASP A 170 3.89 -1.08 35.48
N ARG A 171 5.21 -1.20 35.43
CA ARG A 171 5.99 -2.40 35.10
C ARG A 171 5.95 -3.49 36.17
N SER A 172 6.18 -4.75 35.78
CA SER A 172 7.38 -5.52 36.17
C SER A 172 7.20 -7.06 36.13
N PHE A 173 8.21 -7.74 35.56
CA PHE A 173 8.70 -9.11 35.84
C PHE A 173 7.75 -10.33 35.81
N GLY A 174 8.14 -11.33 35.00
CA GLY A 174 7.55 -12.66 34.98
C GLY A 174 8.39 -13.68 34.22
N GLU A 175 9.62 -13.96 34.66
CA GLU A 175 10.51 -14.94 34.02
C GLU A 175 10.39 -16.34 34.66
N SER A 176 10.16 -17.37 33.83
CA SER A 176 10.42 -18.81 34.06
C SER A 176 9.80 -19.51 35.31
N THR A 177 8.98 -20.56 35.19
CA THR A 177 9.50 -21.92 34.87
C THR A 177 8.41 -23.00 34.62
N LYS A 178 8.48 -23.62 33.44
CA LYS A 178 8.55 -25.08 33.18
C LYS A 178 7.58 -26.08 33.87
N LYS A 179 6.64 -26.62 33.08
CA LYS A 179 6.25 -28.05 32.91
C LYS A 179 5.10 -28.10 31.88
N MET A 180 4.81 -29.11 31.05
CA MET A 180 5.41 -30.34 30.49
C MET A 180 4.21 -31.11 29.88
N ALA A 181 4.42 -31.97 28.87
CA ALA A 181 3.39 -32.83 28.21
C ALA A 181 2.30 -32.06 27.39
N ALA A 182 1.59 -32.61 26.40
CA ALA A 182 1.76 -33.77 25.48
C ALA A 182 0.60 -33.73 24.43
N ARG A 183 0.66 -34.30 23.22
CA ARG A 183 1.74 -34.75 22.30
C ARG A 183 1.07 -35.10 20.94
N ALA A 184 1.77 -34.90 19.80
CA ALA A 184 1.29 -35.08 18.40
C ALA A 184 0.26 -34.02 17.95
N GLY A 185 0.19 -33.62 16.68
CA GLY A 185 1.02 -34.00 15.54
C GLY A 185 0.18 -34.19 14.29
N ASP A 186 0.06 -33.14 13.47
CA ASP A 186 -0.04 -33.30 12.01
C ASP A 186 0.47 -32.05 11.30
N SER A 187 1.10 -32.24 10.13
CA SER A 187 1.80 -31.17 9.40
C SER A 187 0.90 -30.54 8.34
N ALA A 188 0.40 -29.32 8.59
CA ALA A 188 -0.15 -28.48 7.53
C ALA A 188 1.00 -27.85 6.72
N PRO A 189 1.02 -27.96 5.38
CA PRO A 189 2.02 -27.29 4.55
C PRO A 189 1.83 -25.77 4.54
N PRO A 190 2.89 -24.97 4.31
CA PRO A 190 2.76 -23.53 4.20
C PRO A 190 2.01 -23.17 2.92
N GLY A 191 0.85 -22.51 3.04
CA GLY A 191 0.13 -21.93 1.88
C GLY A 191 -1.39 -21.92 1.98
N THR A 192 -2.02 -22.82 2.74
CA THR A 192 -3.48 -22.82 2.90
C THR A 192 -3.92 -21.93 4.05
N VAL A 193 -4.20 -20.66 3.74
CA VAL A 193 -5.10 -19.84 4.58
C VAL A 193 -6.45 -20.57 4.67
N PRO A 194 -7.01 -20.78 5.87
CA PRO A 194 -8.30 -21.44 5.98
C PRO A 194 -9.37 -20.66 5.21
N MET A 195 -10.12 -21.34 4.33
CA MET A 195 -11.05 -20.69 3.39
C MET A 195 -12.09 -19.77 4.08
N HIS A 196 -12.43 -20.06 5.34
CA HIS A 196 -13.32 -19.25 6.16
C HIS A 196 -12.74 -17.89 6.61
N LEU A 197 -11.41 -17.73 6.75
CA LEU A 197 -10.81 -16.41 6.98
C LEU A 197 -10.80 -15.55 5.70
N LEU A 198 -10.58 -16.18 4.53
CA LEU A 198 -10.50 -15.47 3.26
C LEU A 198 -11.81 -14.77 2.88
N GLU A 199 -12.96 -15.35 3.25
CA GLU A 199 -14.24 -14.69 3.03
C GLU A 199 -14.45 -13.52 3.98
N GLU A 200 -14.18 -13.66 5.29
CA GLU A 200 -14.44 -12.60 6.27
C GLU A 200 -13.57 -11.35 6.08
N GLU A 201 -12.32 -11.49 5.65
CA GLU A 201 -11.38 -10.38 5.44
C GLU A 201 -11.53 -9.71 4.05
N ALA A 202 -12.08 -10.41 3.04
CA ALA A 202 -12.18 -9.86 1.69
C ALA A 202 -13.30 -8.82 1.53
N SER A 203 -12.98 -7.63 1.02
CA SER A 203 -13.95 -6.65 0.52
C SER A 203 -14.87 -7.25 -0.55
N ILE A 204 -16.10 -6.73 -0.66
CA ILE A 204 -17.09 -7.16 -1.67
C ILE A 204 -16.50 -7.11 -3.09
N GLU A 205 -15.71 -6.08 -3.40
CA GLU A 205 -15.03 -5.93 -4.69
C GLU A 205 -14.01 -7.04 -4.95
N VAL A 206 -13.24 -7.45 -3.93
CA VAL A 206 -12.27 -8.54 -4.01
C VAL A 206 -12.98 -9.87 -4.24
N ARG A 207 -14.11 -10.12 -3.54
CA ARG A 207 -14.94 -11.32 -3.74
C ARG A 207 -15.54 -11.38 -5.14
N LEU A 208 -16.08 -10.26 -5.64
CA LEU A 208 -16.62 -10.16 -7.01
C LEU A 208 -15.52 -10.39 -8.06
N ARG A 209 -14.34 -9.80 -7.89
CA ARG A 209 -13.21 -9.97 -8.81
C ARG A 209 -12.69 -11.40 -8.82
N ALA A 210 -12.58 -12.05 -7.67
CA ALA A 210 -12.21 -13.47 -7.58
C ALA A 210 -13.25 -14.38 -8.26
N LEU A 211 -14.55 -14.07 -8.12
CA LEU A 211 -15.63 -14.82 -8.75
C LEU A 211 -15.64 -14.66 -10.28
N ILE A 212 -15.34 -13.46 -10.81
CA ILE A 212 -15.20 -13.23 -12.25
C ILE A 212 -14.02 -14.04 -12.81
N LEU A 213 -12.84 -13.98 -12.16
CA LEU A 213 -11.66 -14.75 -12.57
C LEU A 213 -11.94 -16.26 -12.60
N ALA A 214 -12.59 -16.80 -11.56
CA ALA A 214 -12.95 -18.22 -11.50
C ALA A 214 -13.99 -18.66 -12.55
N LEU A 215 -14.77 -17.72 -13.12
CA LEU A 215 -15.69 -17.99 -14.24
C LEU A 215 -15.00 -17.89 -15.60
N GLU A 216 -14.05 -16.96 -15.77
CA GLU A 216 -13.22 -16.83 -16.97
C GLU A 216 -12.33 -18.08 -17.17
N GLU A 217 -11.65 -18.56 -16.12
CA GLU A 217 -10.81 -19.79 -16.19
C GLU A 217 -11.59 -21.05 -16.58
N ARG A 218 -12.89 -21.08 -16.28
CA ARG A 218 -13.78 -22.20 -16.61
C ARG A 218 -14.52 -22.01 -17.94
N GLY A 219 -14.23 -20.92 -18.66
CA GLY A 219 -14.87 -20.57 -19.94
C GLY A 219 -16.37 -20.30 -19.84
N GLY A 220 -16.87 -19.99 -18.64
CA GLY A 220 -18.31 -19.83 -18.35
C GLY A 220 -18.82 -18.40 -18.47
N LEU A 221 -17.92 -17.41 -18.55
CA LEU A 221 -18.23 -16.01 -18.73
C LEU A 221 -17.08 -15.34 -19.47
N THR A 222 -17.34 -14.63 -20.57
CA THR A 222 -16.36 -13.75 -21.22
C THR A 222 -16.49 -12.31 -20.73
N HIS A 223 -15.42 -11.53 -20.84
CA HIS A 223 -15.42 -10.11 -20.50
C HIS A 223 -16.53 -9.30 -21.22
N GLN A 224 -16.89 -9.67 -22.45
CA GLN A 224 -18.00 -9.03 -23.18
C GLN A 224 -19.36 -9.35 -22.55
N GLU A 225 -19.62 -10.62 -22.19
CA GLU A 225 -20.86 -11.03 -21.54
C GLU A 225 -21.00 -10.41 -20.14
N TYR A 226 -19.89 -10.23 -19.42
CA TYR A 226 -19.85 -9.47 -18.17
C TYR A 226 -20.28 -8.00 -18.37
N LEU A 227 -19.70 -7.30 -19.36
CA LEU A 227 -20.05 -5.90 -19.64
C LEU A 227 -21.51 -5.74 -20.09
N ASP A 228 -22.03 -6.67 -20.90
CA ASP A 228 -23.43 -6.64 -21.33
C ASP A 228 -24.40 -6.99 -20.20
N ALA A 229 -24.02 -7.85 -19.25
CA ALA A 229 -24.76 -8.05 -18.01
C ALA A 229 -24.74 -6.79 -17.13
N LEU A 230 -23.59 -6.13 -17.00
CA LEU A 230 -23.43 -4.88 -16.24
C LEU A 230 -24.33 -3.77 -16.79
N ARG A 231 -24.33 -3.56 -18.11
CA ARG A 231 -25.22 -2.60 -18.80
C ARG A 231 -26.70 -2.86 -18.51
N ARG A 232 -27.14 -4.13 -18.58
CA ARG A 232 -28.52 -4.54 -18.27
C ARG A 232 -28.92 -4.24 -16.82
N VAL A 233 -27.99 -4.41 -15.87
CA VAL A 233 -28.24 -4.14 -14.44
C VAL A 233 -28.23 -2.63 -14.13
N LEU A 234 -27.35 -1.87 -14.77
CA LEU A 234 -27.29 -0.41 -14.64
C LEU A 234 -28.41 0.33 -15.38
N GLY A 235 -29.18 -0.37 -16.22
CA GLY A 235 -30.39 0.16 -16.86
C GLY A 235 -30.13 1.02 -18.10
N GLU A 236 -28.90 1.06 -18.60
CA GLU A 236 -28.56 1.75 -19.85
C GLU A 236 -29.04 0.92 -21.05
N ARG A 237 -29.93 1.52 -21.85
CA ARG A 237 -30.66 0.91 -22.97
C ARG A 237 -30.16 1.42 -24.31
#